data_AF-A0A2S7Q345-F1
#
_entry.id   AF-A0A2S7Q345-F1
#
_cell.length_a   1.000
_cell.length_b   1.000
_cell.length_c   1.000
_cell.angle_alpha   90.00
_cell.angle_beta   90.00
_cell.angle_gamma   90.00
#
_symmetry.space_group_name_H-M   'P 1'
#
loop_
_entity.id
_entity.type
_entity.pdbx_description
1 polymer ?
#
loop_
_entity_poly.entity_id
_entity_poly.type
_entity_poly.pdbx_seq_one_letter_code
_entity_poly.pdbx_strand_id
1 'polypeptide(L)'
;MSLFFRRSLSTASPFKNASKVVCIGRNYADHITELNNSKPKQPFFFLKPTSSILPPNSGAVIRPKGVDLHYEVELALIMGKRVKDLEPENEKEALDSVESYALSIDMTARNAQNEAKRKGLPWDIAKGFDTFLPMSNIISKSAIPNPHKAELYLTVNNEHRQADSTELMLFKIPRILSDISKVMTLEKGDIVLTGTPKGVGPVVPGDVMRAGIKVDGKELEEGKIEVAVEESTSTYDQDQFAHLSFFDHGRFGSLIDPGGGAESAIVPHFVHFLLSSLPLKLFTASLICVPKSVQ
;
A
#
# COMPACT_ATOMS: atom_id res chain seq x y z
N MET A 1 48.69 15.00 3.87
CA MET A 1 47.40 14.31 4.14
C MET A 1 46.29 15.10 3.45
N SER A 2 45.87 14.68 2.25
CA SER A 2 44.71 15.25 1.57
C SER A 2 43.52 14.32 1.83
N LEU A 3 42.56 14.77 2.65
CA LEU A 3 41.28 14.09 2.80
C LEU A 3 40.49 14.27 1.50
N PHE A 4 40.42 13.21 0.70
CA PHE A 4 39.44 13.14 -0.39
C PHE A 4 38.05 12.96 0.22
N PHE A 5 37.34 14.08 0.41
CA PHE A 5 35.90 14.08 0.62
C PHE A 5 35.26 13.67 -0.71
N ARG A 6 34.95 12.37 -0.89
CA ARG A 6 34.10 11.90 -1.99
C ARG A 6 32.72 12.51 -1.77
N ARG A 7 32.43 13.62 -2.44
CA ARG A 7 31.06 14.09 -2.66
C ARG A 7 30.29 12.92 -3.25
N SER A 8 29.35 12.37 -2.49
CA SER A 8 28.32 11.47 -3.01
C SER A 8 27.60 12.23 -4.12
N LEU A 9 27.79 11.78 -5.36
CA LEU A 9 26.92 12.20 -6.46
C LEU A 9 25.54 11.71 -6.07
N SER A 10 24.62 12.64 -5.82
CA SER A 10 23.19 12.36 -5.71
C SER A 10 22.71 11.78 -7.04
N THR A 11 22.92 10.48 -7.24
CA THR A 11 22.27 9.70 -8.28
C THR A 11 20.78 9.76 -7.97
N ALA A 12 19.97 10.24 -8.91
CA ALA A 12 18.53 10.19 -8.79
C ALA A 12 18.09 8.79 -8.34
N SER A 13 17.06 8.72 -7.46
CA SER A 13 16.52 7.44 -6.98
C SER A 13 16.34 6.47 -8.16
N PRO A 14 16.85 5.23 -8.08
CA PRO A 14 16.77 4.27 -9.19
C PRO A 14 15.31 3.94 -9.56
N PHE A 15 14.37 4.24 -8.67
CA PHE A 15 12.94 3.99 -8.84
C PHE A 15 12.17 5.17 -9.45
N LYS A 16 12.82 6.30 -9.74
CA LYS A 16 12.16 7.54 -10.22
C LYS A 16 11.42 7.37 -11.55
N ASN A 17 11.78 6.37 -12.35
CA ASN A 17 11.18 6.11 -13.65
C ASN A 17 9.99 5.14 -13.60
N ALA A 18 9.66 4.57 -12.43
CA ALA A 18 8.50 3.72 -12.30
C ALA A 18 7.22 4.53 -12.56
N SER A 19 6.36 4.04 -13.45
CA SER A 19 5.05 4.67 -13.67
C SER A 19 4.04 4.19 -12.64
N LYS A 20 4.19 2.94 -12.17
CA LYS A 20 3.35 2.31 -11.15
C LYS A 20 4.08 1.20 -10.40
N VAL A 21 3.53 0.85 -9.25
CA VAL A 21 3.89 -0.35 -8.49
C VAL A 21 2.67 -1.26 -8.44
N VAL A 22 2.78 -2.47 -9.01
CA VAL A 22 1.72 -3.48 -9.02
C VAL A 22 2.05 -4.56 -8.00
N CYS A 23 1.12 -4.90 -7.12
CA CYS A 23 1.38 -5.82 -6.01
C CYS A 23 0.40 -6.98 -6.08
N ILE A 24 0.86 -8.20 -5.79
CA ILE A 24 0.00 -9.37 -5.60
C ILE A 24 -0.29 -9.57 -4.11
N GLY A 25 -1.56 -9.75 -3.75
CA GLY A 25 -1.92 -10.12 -2.39
C GLY A 25 -2.01 -11.64 -2.20
N ARG A 26 -1.71 -12.11 -0.98
CA ARG A 26 -1.88 -13.52 -0.55
C ARG A 26 -1.12 -14.54 -1.42
N ASN A 27 0.16 -14.29 -1.65
CA ASN A 27 0.98 -15.18 -2.50
C ASN A 27 1.79 -16.25 -1.74
N TYR A 28 1.62 -16.39 -0.42
CA TYR A 28 2.28 -17.41 0.40
C TYR A 28 1.24 -18.20 1.20
N ALA A 29 1.40 -19.53 1.24
CA ALA A 29 0.42 -20.44 1.87
C ALA A 29 0.24 -20.18 3.38
N ASP A 30 1.34 -20.02 4.11
CA ASP A 30 1.30 -19.82 5.55
C ASP A 30 0.76 -18.44 5.93
N HIS A 31 1.05 -17.41 5.13
CA HIS A 31 0.50 -16.07 5.30
C HIS A 31 -1.04 -16.04 5.13
N ILE A 32 -1.59 -16.88 4.24
CA ILE A 32 -3.04 -17.03 4.09
C ILE A 32 -3.68 -17.59 5.36
N THR A 33 -3.01 -18.58 5.98
CA THR A 33 -3.48 -19.24 7.20
C THR A 33 -3.43 -18.30 8.39
N GLU A 34 -2.34 -17.53 8.54
CA GLU A 34 -2.17 -16.51 9.58
C GLU A 34 -3.30 -15.48 9.60
N LEU A 35 -3.78 -15.07 8.43
CA LEU A 35 -4.86 -14.09 8.31
C LEU A 35 -6.27 -14.71 8.21
N ASN A 36 -6.43 -15.99 8.56
CA ASN A 36 -7.71 -16.74 8.50
C ASN A 36 -8.44 -16.61 7.15
N ASN A 37 -7.70 -16.59 6.05
CA ASN A 37 -8.27 -16.46 4.71
C ASN A 37 -8.29 -17.81 3.98
N SER A 38 -9.22 -17.97 3.03
CA SER A 38 -9.17 -19.10 2.11
C SER A 38 -8.10 -18.89 1.04
N LYS A 39 -7.47 -19.98 0.59
CA LYS A 39 -6.51 -19.94 -0.52
C LYS A 39 -7.21 -19.38 -1.76
N PRO A 40 -6.73 -18.26 -2.33
CA PRO A 40 -7.40 -17.65 -3.46
C PRO A 40 -7.25 -18.56 -4.69
N LYS A 41 -8.35 -18.78 -5.42
CA LYS A 41 -8.36 -19.57 -6.66
C LYS A 41 -7.66 -18.85 -7.82
N GLN A 42 -7.58 -17.53 -7.73
CA GLN A 42 -6.95 -16.64 -8.69
C GLN A 42 -6.20 -15.54 -7.94
N PRO A 43 -5.06 -15.05 -8.46
CA PRO A 43 -4.40 -13.91 -7.85
C PRO A 43 -5.30 -12.68 -7.90
N PHE A 44 -5.11 -11.78 -6.94
CA PHE A 44 -5.68 -10.43 -7.01
C PHE A 44 -4.55 -9.43 -6.84
N PHE A 45 -4.73 -8.28 -7.48
CA PHE A 45 -3.70 -7.25 -7.55
C PHE A 45 -4.22 -5.92 -7.00
N PHE A 46 -3.30 -5.12 -6.49
CA PHE A 46 -3.54 -3.74 -6.10
C PHE A 46 -2.36 -2.87 -6.53
N LEU A 47 -2.56 -1.57 -6.53
CA LEU A 47 -1.53 -0.60 -6.87
C LEU A 47 -1.02 0.09 -5.61
N LYS A 48 0.26 0.44 -5.62
CA LYS A 48 0.81 1.48 -4.74
C LYS A 48 1.22 2.68 -5.61
N PRO A 49 0.92 3.91 -5.18
CA PRO A 49 1.39 5.10 -5.87
C PRO A 49 2.91 5.20 -5.73
N THR A 50 3.57 5.75 -6.74
CA THR A 50 5.03 5.93 -6.74
C THR A 50 5.50 6.92 -5.67
N SER A 51 4.61 7.78 -5.15
CA SER A 51 4.89 8.63 -3.98
C SER A 51 5.10 7.84 -2.68
N SER A 52 4.60 6.60 -2.59
CA SER A 52 4.83 5.74 -1.43
C SER A 52 6.27 5.20 -1.35
N ILE A 53 7.02 5.24 -2.46
CA ILE A 53 8.40 4.73 -2.53
C ILE A 53 9.28 5.56 -1.60
N LEU A 54 9.88 4.89 -0.62
CA LEU A 54 10.94 5.42 0.23
C LEU A 54 12.26 4.81 -0.24
N PRO A 55 13.10 5.57 -0.97
CA PRO A 55 14.39 5.07 -1.43
C PRO A 55 15.35 4.83 -0.26
N PRO A 56 16.43 4.06 -0.48
CA PRO A 56 17.48 3.86 0.52
C PRO A 56 17.98 5.19 1.10
N ASN A 57 18.20 5.23 2.42
CA ASN A 57 18.77 6.37 3.13
C ASN A 57 18.01 7.70 2.93
N SER A 58 16.72 7.65 2.62
CA SER A 58 15.90 8.84 2.31
C SER A 58 14.93 9.26 3.42
N GLY A 59 15.11 8.73 4.64
CA GLY A 59 14.30 9.06 5.81
C GLY A 59 13.72 7.84 6.51
N ALA A 60 12.62 8.05 7.22
CA ALA A 60 11.90 7.05 8.01
C ALA A 60 10.57 6.66 7.34
N VAL A 61 10.00 5.53 7.76
CA VAL A 61 8.58 5.24 7.52
C VAL A 61 7.75 6.11 8.45
N ILE A 62 6.89 6.93 7.86
CA ILE A 62 6.02 7.85 8.61
C ILE A 62 4.67 7.17 8.85
N ARG A 63 4.41 6.82 10.11
CA ARG A 63 3.14 6.26 10.55
C ARG A 63 2.11 7.39 10.75
N PRO A 64 0.96 7.39 10.02
CA PRO A 64 -0.11 8.35 10.30
C PRO A 64 -0.79 8.07 11.65
N LYS A 65 -1.37 9.12 12.26
CA LYS A 65 -2.08 8.99 13.54
C LYS A 65 -3.25 8.03 13.42
N GLY A 66 -3.47 7.24 14.47
CA GLY A 66 -4.53 6.23 14.53
C GLY A 66 -4.31 5.02 13.61
N VAL A 67 -3.18 4.91 12.89
CA VAL A 67 -2.93 3.77 11.99
C VAL A 67 -2.30 2.59 12.74
N ASP A 68 -2.86 1.39 12.56
CA ASP A 68 -2.19 0.13 12.91
C ASP A 68 -1.27 -0.26 11.74
N LEU A 69 0.03 0.05 11.87
CA LEU A 69 0.98 -0.03 10.76
C LEU A 69 1.70 -1.38 10.76
N HIS A 70 1.53 -2.17 9.70
CA HIS A 70 2.14 -3.50 9.58
C HIS A 70 3.22 -3.53 8.50
N TYR A 71 4.27 -4.31 8.74
CA TYR A 71 5.32 -4.61 7.76
C TYR A 71 5.00 -5.88 6.96
N GLU A 72 5.42 -5.92 5.70
CA GLU A 72 5.27 -7.06 4.79
C GLU A 72 6.52 -7.11 3.89
N VAL A 73 7.56 -7.89 4.23
CA VAL A 73 8.78 -7.99 3.40
C VAL A 73 8.48 -8.73 2.09
N GLU A 74 8.92 -8.20 0.95
CA GLU A 74 8.65 -8.78 -0.38
C GLU A 74 9.85 -8.65 -1.33
N LEU A 75 9.93 -9.57 -2.30
CA LEU A 75 10.80 -9.42 -3.47
C LEU A 75 10.11 -8.50 -4.49
N ALA A 76 10.82 -7.46 -4.91
CA ALA A 76 10.39 -6.54 -5.95
C ALA A 76 11.09 -6.85 -7.29
N LEU A 77 10.32 -6.89 -8.37
CA LEU A 77 10.80 -7.01 -9.74
C LEU A 77 10.80 -5.64 -10.39
N ILE A 78 11.92 -5.22 -10.97
CA ILE A 78 12.01 -4.00 -11.77
C ILE A 78 11.96 -4.39 -13.24
N MET A 79 10.93 -3.94 -13.94
CA MET A 79 10.67 -4.32 -15.32
C MET A 79 11.66 -3.62 -16.28
N GLY A 80 12.29 -4.40 -17.15
CA GLY A 80 13.28 -3.92 -18.12
C GLY A 80 12.75 -3.56 -19.50
N LYS A 81 11.55 -4.04 -19.81
CA LYS A 81 10.89 -3.87 -21.10
C LYS A 81 9.38 -3.90 -20.93
N ARG A 82 8.68 -3.46 -21.98
CA ARG A 82 7.23 -3.54 -22.07
C ARG A 82 6.78 -5.01 -22.07
N VAL A 83 5.76 -5.34 -21.27
CA VAL A 83 5.09 -6.64 -21.24
C VAL A 83 3.58 -6.44 -21.33
N LYS A 84 2.96 -7.06 -22.33
CA LYS A 84 1.52 -7.01 -22.60
C LYS A 84 1.08 -8.40 -23.08
N ASP A 85 -0.03 -8.89 -22.54
CA ASP A 85 -0.65 -10.17 -22.94
C ASP A 85 0.35 -11.35 -22.98
N LEU A 86 1.23 -11.41 -21.98
CA LEU A 86 2.20 -12.48 -21.82
C LEU A 86 1.48 -13.80 -21.48
N GLU A 87 1.86 -14.89 -22.13
CA GLU A 87 1.33 -16.22 -21.77
C GLU A 87 2.06 -16.82 -20.56
N PRO A 88 1.32 -17.45 -19.63
CA PRO A 88 1.87 -17.90 -18.36
C PRO A 88 2.90 -19.03 -18.50
N GLU A 89 2.87 -19.80 -19.60
CA GLU A 89 3.84 -20.85 -19.92
C GLU A 89 5.18 -20.29 -20.46
N ASN A 90 5.22 -19.01 -20.86
CA ASN A 90 6.43 -18.39 -21.41
C ASN A 90 7.35 -17.86 -20.29
N GLU A 91 7.88 -18.78 -19.50
CA GLU A 91 8.75 -18.49 -18.36
C GLU A 91 10.01 -17.71 -18.77
N LYS A 92 10.61 -18.07 -19.90
CA LYS A 92 11.82 -17.38 -20.39
C LYS A 92 11.54 -15.91 -20.64
N GLU A 93 10.47 -15.56 -21.36
CA GLU A 93 10.14 -14.16 -21.61
C GLU A 93 9.78 -13.42 -20.34
N ALA A 94 9.04 -14.06 -19.42
CA ALA A 94 8.70 -13.50 -18.13
C ALA A 94 9.96 -13.11 -17.35
N LEU A 95 10.90 -14.04 -17.19
CA LEU A 95 12.15 -13.78 -16.48
C LEU A 95 13.02 -12.78 -17.23
N ASP A 96 13.13 -12.87 -18.56
CA ASP A 96 13.88 -11.92 -19.40
C ASP A 96 13.32 -10.50 -19.36
N SER A 97 12.04 -10.34 -19.02
CA SER A 97 11.42 -9.01 -18.87
C SER A 97 11.81 -8.28 -17.60
N VAL A 98 12.34 -8.97 -16.60
CA VAL A 98 12.88 -8.37 -15.37
C VAL A 98 14.32 -7.90 -15.64
N GLU A 99 14.59 -6.61 -15.42
CA GLU A 99 15.94 -6.02 -15.56
C GLU A 99 16.76 -6.18 -14.28
N SER A 100 16.12 -6.02 -13.13
CA SER A 100 16.77 -6.12 -11.83
C SER A 100 15.76 -6.42 -10.72
N TYR A 101 16.27 -6.66 -9.52
CA TYR A 101 15.49 -6.92 -8.33
C TYR A 101 15.73 -5.84 -7.27
N ALA A 102 14.85 -5.78 -6.29
CA ALA A 102 15.10 -5.10 -5.03
C ALA A 102 14.37 -5.85 -3.91
N LEU A 103 14.77 -5.62 -2.68
CA LEU A 103 13.93 -5.95 -1.53
C LEU A 103 13.00 -4.77 -1.25
N SER A 104 11.79 -5.05 -0.79
CA SER A 104 10.85 -4.03 -0.36
C SER A 104 10.13 -4.41 0.92
N ILE A 105 9.52 -3.42 1.56
CA ILE A 105 8.58 -3.63 2.66
C ILE A 105 7.24 -2.99 2.24
N ASP A 106 6.21 -3.79 2.02
CA ASP A 106 4.86 -3.31 1.69
C ASP A 106 4.11 -2.89 2.98
N MET A 107 4.39 -1.68 3.44
CA MET A 107 3.74 -1.16 4.65
C MET A 107 2.23 -1.03 4.44
N THR A 108 1.48 -1.44 5.45
CA THR A 108 0.02 -1.51 5.39
C THR A 108 -0.60 -0.87 6.62
N ALA A 109 -1.51 0.09 6.41
CA ALA A 109 -2.43 0.54 7.46
C ALA A 109 -3.52 -0.53 7.65
N ARG A 110 -3.26 -1.48 8.55
CA ARG A 110 -4.05 -2.71 8.69
C ARG A 110 -5.50 -2.43 9.08
N ASN A 111 -5.72 -1.49 10.00
CA ASN A 111 -7.06 -1.08 10.41
C ASN A 111 -7.85 -0.46 9.24
N ALA A 112 -7.25 0.43 8.46
CA ALA A 112 -7.85 0.98 7.24
C ALA A 112 -8.15 -0.11 6.20
N GLN A 113 -7.23 -1.07 6.02
CA GLN A 113 -7.44 -2.19 5.10
C GLN A 113 -8.61 -3.08 5.51
N ASN A 114 -8.73 -3.39 6.81
CA ASN A 114 -9.80 -4.22 7.35
C ASN A 114 -11.16 -3.52 7.19
N GLU A 115 -11.21 -2.22 7.43
CA GLU A 115 -12.40 -1.43 7.18
C GLU A 115 -12.79 -1.43 5.69
N ALA A 116 -11.83 -1.20 4.80
CA ALA A 116 -12.06 -1.22 3.36
C ALA A 116 -12.58 -2.58 2.89
N LYS A 117 -11.99 -3.68 3.35
CA LYS A 117 -12.46 -5.06 3.09
C LYS A 117 -13.91 -5.26 3.54
N ARG A 118 -14.24 -4.83 4.75
CA ARG A 118 -15.60 -4.96 5.32
C ARG A 118 -16.64 -4.17 4.52
N LYS A 119 -16.28 -2.99 4.01
CA LYS A 119 -17.16 -2.11 3.24
C LYS A 119 -17.12 -2.33 1.73
N GLY A 120 -16.25 -3.21 1.23
CA GLY A 120 -16.03 -3.40 -0.21
C GLY A 120 -15.40 -2.19 -0.91
N LEU A 121 -14.60 -1.40 -0.17
CA LEU A 121 -13.93 -0.20 -0.65
C LEU A 121 -12.51 -0.49 -1.15
N PRO A 122 -11.94 0.39 -1.98
CA PRO A 122 -10.59 0.20 -2.52
C PRO A 122 -9.49 0.37 -1.43
N TRP A 123 -8.30 -0.15 -1.71
CA TRP A 123 -7.20 -0.26 -0.74
C TRP A 123 -6.17 0.87 -0.81
N ASP A 124 -6.38 1.86 -1.68
CA ASP A 124 -5.42 2.95 -1.96
C ASP A 124 -4.97 3.67 -0.68
N ILE A 125 -5.90 3.99 0.22
CA ILE A 125 -5.55 4.60 1.51
C ILE A 125 -4.71 3.64 2.36
N ALA A 126 -5.11 2.37 2.43
CA ALA A 126 -4.44 1.40 3.30
C ALA A 126 -3.01 1.06 2.85
N LYS A 127 -2.72 1.19 1.55
CA LYS A 127 -1.46 0.78 0.92
C LYS A 127 -0.64 1.95 0.37
N GLY A 128 -1.20 3.15 0.25
CA GLY A 128 -0.65 4.22 -0.58
C GLY A 128 -0.20 5.49 0.13
N PHE A 129 -0.12 5.50 1.46
CA PHE A 129 0.51 6.62 2.18
C PHE A 129 1.95 6.83 1.71
N ASP A 130 2.43 8.07 1.81
CA ASP A 130 3.83 8.37 1.59
C ASP A 130 4.69 7.51 2.52
N THR A 131 5.88 7.10 2.04
CA THR A 131 6.83 6.22 2.74
C THR A 131 6.37 4.78 3.01
N PHE A 132 5.18 4.36 2.56
CA PHE A 132 4.68 2.99 2.75
C PHE A 132 5.33 1.93 1.85
N LEU A 133 6.38 2.29 1.12
CA LEU A 133 7.16 1.36 0.33
C LEU A 133 8.67 1.61 0.48
N PRO A 134 9.28 1.29 1.64
CA PRO A 134 10.72 1.18 1.77
C PRO A 134 11.29 0.20 0.74
N MET A 135 12.32 0.63 0.04
CA MET A 135 13.02 -0.16 -0.99
C MET A 135 14.51 -0.23 -0.67
N SER A 136 15.14 -1.37 -0.98
CA SER A 136 16.60 -1.52 -0.95
C SER A 136 17.27 -0.82 -2.14
N ASN A 137 18.61 -0.93 -2.23
CA ASN A 137 19.26 -0.61 -3.50
C ASN A 137 18.86 -1.62 -4.58
N ILE A 138 19.10 -1.28 -5.83
CA ILE A 138 18.91 -2.21 -6.95
C ILE A 138 19.90 -3.36 -6.83
N ILE A 139 19.37 -4.57 -6.86
CA ILE A 139 20.12 -5.82 -6.92
C ILE A 139 20.19 -6.25 -8.39
N SER A 140 21.41 -6.41 -8.91
CA SER A 140 21.60 -6.87 -10.29
C SER A 140 20.91 -8.23 -10.51
N LYS A 141 20.35 -8.43 -11.72
CA LYS A 141 19.69 -9.70 -12.06
C LYS A 141 20.63 -10.91 -11.90
N SER A 142 21.91 -10.75 -12.23
CA SER A 142 22.93 -11.79 -12.08
C SER A 142 23.22 -12.17 -10.63
N ALA A 143 22.95 -11.28 -9.66
CA ALA A 143 23.11 -11.60 -8.24
C ALA A 143 22.01 -12.52 -7.71
N ILE A 144 20.89 -12.66 -8.43
CA ILE A 144 19.81 -13.61 -8.14
C ILE A 144 19.52 -14.47 -9.37
N PRO A 145 20.36 -15.48 -9.68
CA PRO A 145 20.20 -16.31 -10.87
C PRO A 145 18.85 -17.04 -10.92
N ASN A 146 18.33 -17.45 -9.75
CA ASN A 146 17.01 -18.02 -9.61
C ASN A 146 16.18 -17.23 -8.57
N PRO A 147 15.25 -16.37 -9.01
CA PRO A 147 14.44 -15.55 -8.10
C PRO A 147 13.41 -16.34 -7.29
N HIS A 148 13.19 -17.63 -7.58
CA HIS A 148 12.35 -18.53 -6.76
C HIS A 148 13.13 -19.33 -5.72
N LYS A 149 14.39 -18.97 -5.47
CA LYS A 149 15.24 -19.56 -4.40
C LYS A 149 15.89 -18.49 -3.53
N ALA A 150 15.35 -17.28 -3.54
CA ALA A 150 15.82 -16.21 -2.67
C ALA A 150 15.18 -16.38 -1.28
N GLU A 151 15.95 -16.16 -0.23
CA GLU A 151 15.45 -16.12 1.14
C GLU A 151 15.29 -14.66 1.55
N LEU A 152 14.10 -14.28 1.99
CA LEU A 152 13.79 -12.93 2.47
C LEU A 152 13.68 -12.97 3.98
N TYR A 153 14.14 -11.93 4.67
CA TYR A 153 13.93 -11.81 6.10
C TYR A 153 13.66 -10.37 6.53
N LEU A 154 13.01 -10.23 7.67
CA LEU A 154 12.78 -8.96 8.36
C LEU A 154 12.88 -9.14 9.87
N THR A 155 13.54 -8.18 10.51
CA THR A 155 13.62 -8.03 11.96
C THR A 155 13.07 -6.67 12.38
N VAL A 156 12.50 -6.62 13.58
CA VAL A 156 12.10 -5.37 14.25
C VAL A 156 12.86 -5.31 15.56
N ASN A 157 13.65 -4.25 15.77
CA ASN A 157 14.49 -4.09 16.96
C ASN A 157 15.37 -5.33 17.26
N ASN A 158 15.90 -5.94 16.21
CA ASN A 158 16.73 -7.16 16.22
C ASN A 158 15.97 -8.48 16.52
N GLU A 159 14.65 -8.45 16.68
CA GLU A 159 13.84 -9.66 16.79
C GLU A 159 13.39 -10.13 15.40
N HIS A 160 13.65 -11.39 15.06
CA HIS A 160 13.17 -11.98 13.82
C HIS A 160 11.65 -12.03 13.77
N ARG A 161 11.08 -11.53 12.67
CA ARG A 161 9.64 -11.48 12.44
C ARG A 161 9.23 -12.27 11.22
N GLN A 162 9.92 -12.07 10.10
CA GLN A 162 9.71 -12.80 8.85
C GLN A 162 11.02 -13.41 8.40
N ALA A 163 10.98 -14.65 7.92
CA ALA A 163 12.11 -15.34 7.31
C ALA A 163 11.56 -16.50 6.49
N ASP A 164 11.61 -16.39 5.16
CA ASP A 164 11.12 -17.45 4.29
C ASP A 164 11.68 -17.39 2.86
N SER A 165 11.50 -18.47 2.12
CA SER A 165 11.98 -18.65 0.75
C SER A 165 10.93 -18.26 -0.28
N THR A 166 11.33 -17.57 -1.35
CA THR A 166 10.48 -17.26 -2.51
C THR A 166 10.02 -18.51 -3.27
N GLU A 167 10.57 -19.68 -2.95
CA GLU A 167 10.07 -20.96 -3.45
C GLU A 167 8.65 -21.26 -2.96
N LEU A 168 8.23 -20.69 -1.84
CA LEU A 168 6.90 -20.87 -1.26
C LEU A 168 5.82 -19.99 -1.91
N MET A 169 6.18 -19.14 -2.88
CA MET A 169 5.21 -18.43 -3.70
C MET A 169 4.21 -19.38 -4.35
N LEU A 170 2.92 -19.14 -4.11
CA LEU A 170 1.81 -19.90 -4.68
C LEU A 170 1.67 -19.67 -6.18
N PHE A 171 1.76 -18.40 -6.60
CA PHE A 171 1.80 -17.98 -7.99
C PHE A 171 3.23 -17.51 -8.30
N LYS A 172 3.89 -18.20 -9.24
CA LYS A 172 5.26 -17.88 -9.65
C LYS A 172 5.29 -16.65 -10.55
N ILE A 173 6.47 -16.03 -10.65
CA ILE A 173 6.73 -14.81 -11.43
C ILE A 173 6.11 -14.85 -12.85
N PRO A 174 6.25 -15.92 -13.67
CA PRO A 174 5.60 -15.97 -14.97
C PRO A 174 4.08 -15.80 -14.91
N ARG A 175 3.44 -16.44 -13.94
CA ARG A 175 2.00 -16.34 -13.73
C ARG A 175 1.59 -14.94 -13.24
N ILE A 176 2.35 -14.35 -12.32
CA ILE A 176 2.13 -12.98 -11.82
C ILE A 176 2.18 -12.00 -13.00
N LEU A 177 3.25 -12.03 -13.79
CA LEU A 177 3.44 -11.10 -14.91
C LEU A 177 2.41 -11.32 -16.02
N SER A 178 2.05 -12.58 -16.31
CA SER A 178 0.97 -12.90 -17.26
C SER A 178 -0.34 -12.26 -16.85
N ASP A 179 -0.82 -12.53 -15.63
CA ASP A 179 -2.12 -12.05 -15.16
C ASP A 179 -2.17 -10.52 -15.08
N ILE A 180 -1.08 -9.88 -14.64
CA ILE A 180 -0.98 -8.40 -14.67
C ILE A 180 -1.05 -7.89 -16.11
N SER A 181 -0.22 -8.43 -17.02
CA SER A 181 -0.07 -7.93 -18.39
C SER A 181 -1.34 -8.05 -19.23
N LYS A 182 -2.23 -9.01 -18.89
CA LYS A 182 -3.55 -9.18 -19.50
C LYS A 182 -4.52 -8.05 -19.12
N VAL A 183 -4.38 -7.49 -17.92
CA VAL A 183 -5.21 -6.38 -17.43
C VAL A 183 -4.58 -5.02 -17.74
N MET A 184 -3.30 -4.85 -17.47
CA MET A 184 -2.57 -3.59 -17.64
C MET A 184 -1.14 -3.84 -18.14
N THR A 185 -0.71 -3.09 -19.15
CA THR A 185 0.67 -3.16 -19.66
C THR A 185 1.66 -2.84 -18.54
N LEU A 186 2.70 -3.68 -18.38
CA LEU A 186 3.89 -3.33 -17.61
C LEU A 186 4.85 -2.62 -18.54
N GLU A 187 5.29 -1.43 -18.17
CA GLU A 187 6.26 -0.65 -18.93
C GLU A 187 7.66 -0.77 -18.30
N LYS A 188 8.69 -0.39 -19.05
CA LYS A 188 10.05 -0.33 -18.50
C LYS A 188 10.08 0.59 -17.28
N GLY A 189 10.67 0.13 -16.19
CA GLY A 189 10.79 0.84 -14.92
C GLY A 189 9.67 0.53 -13.93
N ASP A 190 8.55 -0.05 -14.36
CA ASP A 190 7.50 -0.46 -13.44
C ASP A 190 8.00 -1.49 -12.43
N ILE A 191 7.36 -1.51 -11.26
CA ILE A 191 7.73 -2.39 -10.16
C ILE A 191 6.60 -3.39 -9.92
N VAL A 192 6.97 -4.66 -9.73
CA VAL A 192 6.03 -5.71 -9.34
C VAL A 192 6.45 -6.29 -7.99
N LEU A 193 5.59 -6.18 -6.98
CA LEU A 193 5.78 -6.84 -5.68
C LEU A 193 5.14 -8.23 -5.70
N THR A 194 5.81 -9.21 -5.12
CA THR A 194 5.54 -10.64 -5.33
C THR A 194 4.86 -11.33 -4.14
N GLY A 195 4.41 -10.56 -3.15
CA GLY A 195 3.76 -11.03 -1.94
C GLY A 195 4.73 -11.27 -0.78
N THR A 196 4.19 -11.23 0.43
CA THR A 196 4.94 -11.41 1.68
C THR A 196 4.76 -12.81 2.29
N PRO A 197 5.79 -13.38 2.95
CA PRO A 197 5.66 -14.59 3.74
C PRO A 197 4.91 -14.35 5.06
N LYS A 198 4.73 -15.40 5.86
CA LYS A 198 4.13 -15.31 7.21
C LYS A 198 4.92 -14.39 8.15
N GLY A 199 4.30 -14.05 9.29
CA GLY A 199 4.93 -13.28 10.36
C GLY A 199 4.72 -11.78 10.24
N VAL A 200 3.67 -11.38 9.51
CA VAL A 200 3.26 -9.99 9.36
C VAL A 200 2.83 -9.45 10.72
N GLY A 201 3.27 -8.24 11.06
CA GLY A 201 3.03 -7.70 12.38
C GLY A 201 3.16 -6.19 12.46
N PRO A 202 2.74 -5.61 13.60
CA PRO A 202 2.72 -4.19 13.80
C PRO A 202 4.11 -3.62 14.09
N VAL A 203 4.29 -2.34 13.77
CA VAL A 203 5.40 -1.49 14.21
C VAL A 203 4.86 -0.15 14.72
N VAL A 204 5.59 0.44 15.66
CA VAL A 204 5.26 1.72 16.29
C VAL A 204 6.40 2.73 16.14
N PRO A 205 6.14 4.04 16.31
CA PRO A 205 7.21 5.04 16.26
C PRO A 205 8.33 4.71 17.24
N GLY A 206 9.58 4.83 16.78
CA GLY A 206 10.78 4.42 17.52
C GLY A 206 11.30 3.03 17.15
N ASP A 207 10.49 2.17 16.53
CA ASP A 207 10.96 0.89 16.02
C ASP A 207 11.92 1.06 14.85
N VAL A 208 12.89 0.15 14.75
CA VAL A 208 13.79 0.03 13.60
C VAL A 208 13.57 -1.31 12.92
N MET A 209 13.17 -1.25 11.65
CA MET A 209 13.05 -2.41 10.79
C MET A 209 14.36 -2.64 10.04
N ARG A 210 14.83 -3.89 10.04
CA ARG A 210 15.92 -4.34 9.17
C ARG A 210 15.47 -5.50 8.32
N ALA A 211 15.67 -5.43 7.02
CA ALA A 211 15.33 -6.49 6.10
C ALA A 211 16.50 -6.81 5.18
N GLY A 212 16.55 -8.04 4.70
CA GLY A 212 17.59 -8.48 3.78
C GLY A 212 17.16 -9.67 2.94
N ILE A 213 18.04 -10.00 1.99
CA ILE A 213 17.86 -11.09 1.04
C ILE A 213 19.12 -11.93 0.98
N LYS A 214 18.95 -13.25 0.94
CA LYS A 214 20.04 -14.21 0.75
C LYS A 214 19.81 -15.06 -0.49
N VAL A 215 20.90 -15.40 -1.15
CA VAL A 215 20.94 -16.34 -2.28
C VAL A 215 22.06 -17.33 -2.00
N ASP A 216 21.75 -18.63 -2.04
CA ASP A 216 22.70 -19.71 -1.73
C ASP A 216 23.42 -19.51 -0.37
N GLY A 217 22.68 -19.06 0.64
CA GLY A 217 23.19 -18.79 1.99
C GLY A 217 24.01 -17.51 2.14
N LYS A 218 24.22 -16.74 1.06
CA LYS A 218 24.97 -15.47 1.08
C LYS A 218 24.01 -14.29 1.08
N GLU A 219 24.20 -13.39 2.01
CA GLU A 219 23.47 -12.12 2.05
C GLU A 219 23.96 -11.16 0.97
N LEU A 220 23.02 -10.49 0.30
CA LEU A 220 23.32 -9.48 -0.71
C LEU A 220 23.29 -8.09 -0.07
N GLU A 221 24.41 -7.37 -0.12
CA GLU A 221 24.55 -6.04 0.50
C GLU A 221 23.58 -5.02 -0.10
N GLU A 222 23.33 -5.07 -1.41
CA GLU A 222 22.42 -4.18 -2.12
C GLU A 222 20.96 -4.37 -1.68
N GLY A 223 20.62 -5.55 -1.17
CA GLY A 223 19.28 -5.90 -0.72
C GLY A 223 18.97 -5.52 0.73
N LYS A 224 19.93 -4.95 1.47
CA LYS A 224 19.72 -4.53 2.85
C LYS A 224 18.83 -3.29 2.93
N ILE A 225 17.90 -3.32 3.88
CA ILE A 225 17.08 -2.18 4.29
C ILE A 225 17.30 -2.00 5.79
N GLU A 226 17.54 -0.76 6.22
CA GLU A 226 17.42 -0.34 7.61
C GLU A 226 16.61 0.95 7.63
N VAL A 227 15.47 0.94 8.32
CA VAL A 227 14.55 2.08 8.33
C VAL A 227 13.86 2.19 9.68
N ALA A 228 13.87 3.40 10.24
CA ALA A 228 13.14 3.73 11.46
C ALA A 228 11.68 4.03 11.16
N VAL A 229 10.83 3.89 12.17
CA VAL A 229 9.43 4.33 12.14
C VAL A 229 9.29 5.62 12.94
N GLU A 230 8.67 6.64 12.36
CA GLU A 230 8.39 7.93 13.00
C GLU A 230 6.89 8.22 12.96
N GLU A 231 6.39 9.01 13.91
CA GLU A 231 4.99 9.43 13.94
C GLU A 231 4.78 10.63 13.02
N SER A 232 3.66 10.62 12.28
CA SER A 232 3.31 11.71 11.37
C SER A 232 2.99 13.01 12.14
N THR A 233 3.53 14.12 11.63
CA THR A 233 3.15 15.47 12.08
C THR A 233 1.91 16.02 11.35
N SER A 234 1.33 15.26 10.41
CA SER A 234 0.15 15.65 9.66
C SER A 234 -1.09 15.83 10.57
N THR A 235 -2.09 16.53 10.05
CA THR A 235 -3.44 16.63 10.65
C THR A 235 -4.29 15.39 10.36
N TYR A 236 -3.83 14.48 9.50
CA TYR A 236 -4.52 13.22 9.24
C TYR A 236 -4.59 12.36 10.51
N ASP A 237 -5.77 11.79 10.78
CA ASP A 237 -6.02 10.88 11.89
C ASP A 237 -7.06 9.84 11.47
N GLN A 238 -6.66 8.57 11.43
CA GLN A 238 -7.51 7.45 11.02
C GLN A 238 -8.71 7.25 11.96
N ASP A 239 -8.57 7.57 13.25
CA ASP A 239 -9.61 7.32 14.26
C ASP A 239 -10.80 8.26 14.09
N GLN A 240 -10.58 9.46 13.54
CA GLN A 240 -11.67 10.41 13.25
C GLN A 240 -12.67 9.86 12.23
N PHE A 241 -12.23 9.02 11.30
CA PHE A 241 -13.09 8.39 10.29
C PHE A 241 -13.88 7.20 10.85
N ALA A 242 -13.33 6.50 11.86
CA ALA A 242 -14.04 5.43 12.54
C ALA A 242 -15.29 5.96 13.28
N HIS A 243 -15.20 7.14 13.91
CA HIS A 243 -16.31 7.74 14.65
C HIS A 243 -17.45 8.27 13.77
N LEU A 244 -17.15 8.76 12.55
CA LEU A 244 -18.18 9.21 11.61
C LEU A 244 -19.07 8.04 11.13
N SER A 245 -18.55 6.82 11.11
CA SER A 245 -19.31 5.64 10.67
C SER A 245 -20.36 5.13 11.68
N PHE A 246 -20.27 5.53 12.95
CA PHE A 246 -21.27 5.20 13.97
C PHE A 246 -22.56 6.02 13.85
N PHE A 247 -22.52 7.19 13.23
CA PHE A 247 -23.71 8.03 13.05
C PHE A 247 -24.59 7.64 11.86
N ASP A 248 -24.08 6.81 10.94
CA ASP A 248 -24.79 6.47 9.69
C ASP A 248 -25.66 5.20 9.78
N HIS A 249 -25.55 4.44 10.88
CA HIS A 249 -26.31 3.18 11.06
C HIS A 249 -27.46 3.29 12.08
N GLY A 250 -27.82 4.52 12.49
CA GLY A 250 -28.86 4.78 13.48
C GLY A 250 -30.22 5.17 12.87
N ARG A 251 -31.11 4.18 12.73
CA ARG A 251 -32.58 4.30 12.54
C ARG A 251 -33.09 4.94 11.23
N PHE A 252 -33.29 4.11 10.22
CA PHE A 252 -34.51 4.19 9.41
C PHE A 252 -35.40 2.98 9.74
N GLY A 253 -36.06 3.06 10.89
CA GLY A 253 -37.20 2.19 11.18
C GLY A 253 -38.40 2.70 10.41
N SER A 254 -38.86 1.94 9.42
CA SER A 254 -40.11 2.18 8.72
C SER A 254 -41.29 2.05 9.70
N LEU A 255 -41.83 3.19 10.15
CA LEU A 255 -43.18 3.23 10.70
C LEU A 255 -44.15 3.30 9.52
N ILE A 256 -44.69 2.14 9.14
CA ILE A 256 -45.88 2.07 8.29
C ILE A 256 -47.06 2.31 9.24
N ASP A 257 -47.70 3.47 9.13
CA ASP A 257 -48.96 3.78 9.80
C ASP A 257 -50.13 3.31 8.89
N PRO A 258 -51.03 2.42 9.34
CA PRO A 258 -52.17 1.98 8.56
C PRO A 258 -53.33 2.97 8.76
N GLY A 259 -53.28 4.12 8.10
CA GLY A 259 -54.36 5.11 8.18
C GLY A 259 -54.12 6.28 7.26
N GLY A 260 -54.98 6.46 6.25
CA GLY A 260 -54.73 7.35 5.13
C GLY A 260 -54.68 8.85 5.43
N GLY A 261 -54.11 9.58 4.46
CA GLY A 261 -54.36 11.01 4.25
C GLY A 261 -53.10 11.88 4.29
N ALA A 262 -52.77 12.46 3.13
CA ALA A 262 -51.83 13.56 2.86
C ALA A 262 -50.31 13.26 2.85
N GLU A 263 -49.72 13.34 1.65
CA GLU A 263 -48.28 13.52 1.45
C GLU A 263 -47.82 14.83 2.12
N SER A 264 -46.93 14.72 3.09
CA SER A 264 -46.02 15.82 3.45
C SER A 264 -44.59 15.30 3.40
N ALA A 265 -43.81 15.85 2.48
CA ALA A 265 -42.39 15.57 2.36
C ALA A 265 -41.66 16.18 3.55
N ILE A 266 -41.18 15.34 4.47
CA ILE A 266 -40.25 15.76 5.52
C ILE A 266 -38.86 15.87 4.89
N VAL A 267 -38.43 17.11 4.63
CA VAL A 267 -37.03 17.42 4.30
C VAL A 267 -36.23 17.38 5.61
N PRO A 268 -35.13 16.60 5.73
CA PRO A 268 -34.34 16.61 6.94
C PRO A 268 -33.57 17.94 7.06
N HIS A 269 -33.76 18.62 8.19
CA HIS A 269 -32.88 19.70 8.65
C HIS A 269 -31.47 19.17 8.85
N PHE A 270 -30.63 19.30 7.82
CA PHE A 270 -29.19 19.39 7.98
C PHE A 270 -28.83 20.88 8.17
N VAL A 271 -27.76 21.15 8.90
CA VAL A 271 -27.24 22.48 9.31
C VAL A 271 -27.73 22.94 10.69
N HIS A 272 -27.21 22.32 11.76
CA HIS A 272 -26.95 23.06 13.00
C HIS A 272 -25.94 22.37 13.95
N PHE A 273 -24.73 22.02 13.48
CA PHE A 273 -23.62 21.78 14.42
C PHE A 273 -22.24 21.91 13.75
N LEU A 274 -21.89 23.10 13.28
CA LEU A 274 -20.51 23.39 12.86
C LEU A 274 -20.15 24.88 12.94
N LEU A 275 -20.66 25.59 13.95
CA LEU A 275 -20.28 26.97 14.25
C LEU A 275 -20.25 27.19 15.77
N SER A 276 -19.28 26.60 16.46
CA SER A 276 -18.94 26.98 17.85
C SER A 276 -17.45 27.26 18.06
N SER A 277 -16.71 27.54 16.99
CA SER A 277 -15.31 27.98 17.13
C SER A 277 -14.87 28.72 15.87
N LEU A 278 -15.25 29.99 15.74
CA LEU A 278 -14.54 31.07 15.01
C LEU A 278 -15.28 32.41 15.26
N PRO A 279 -14.56 33.54 15.44
CA PRO A 279 -15.16 34.79 15.90
C PRO A 279 -15.90 35.54 14.78
N LEU A 280 -17.05 36.12 15.13
CA LEU A 280 -17.90 36.99 14.31
C LEU A 280 -17.10 38.08 13.57
N LYS A 281 -17.18 38.12 12.23
CA LYS A 281 -17.19 39.38 11.47
C LYS A 281 -18.17 39.31 10.30
N LEU A 282 -19.07 40.29 10.33
CA LEU A 282 -20.07 40.78 9.38
C LEU A 282 -20.04 40.22 7.94
N PHE A 283 -21.20 39.73 7.48
CA PHE A 283 -21.70 39.97 6.12
C PHE A 283 -23.22 40.13 6.14
N THR A 284 -23.70 41.33 5.82
CA THR A 284 -25.10 41.63 5.52
C THR A 284 -25.41 41.22 4.08
N ALA A 285 -26.43 40.38 3.86
CA ALA A 285 -26.95 40.06 2.54
C ALA A 285 -28.38 40.60 2.41
N SER A 286 -28.58 41.49 1.44
CA SER A 286 -29.88 42.04 1.05
C SER A 286 -30.69 41.01 0.25
N LEU A 287 -31.94 40.79 0.65
CA LEU A 287 -32.93 40.02 -0.11
C LEU A 287 -33.33 40.76 -1.40
N ILE A 288 -33.38 40.04 -2.53
CA ILE A 288 -34.17 40.42 -3.70
C ILE A 288 -35.23 39.34 -3.91
N CYS A 289 -36.49 39.70 -3.66
CA CYS A 289 -37.67 38.91 -3.99
C CYS A 289 -37.94 38.98 -5.51
N VAL A 290 -38.26 37.84 -6.13
CA VAL A 290 -38.92 37.79 -7.45
C VAL A 290 -40.27 37.09 -7.26
N PRO A 291 -41.41 37.73 -7.61
CA PRO A 291 -42.72 37.12 -7.47
C PRO A 291 -43.04 36.16 -8.63
N LYS A 292 -43.74 35.07 -8.30
CA LYS A 292 -44.34 34.10 -9.23
C LYS A 292 -45.50 34.75 -9.99
N SER A 293 -45.54 34.59 -11.31
CA SER A 293 -46.75 34.79 -12.12
C SER A 293 -47.47 33.46 -12.32
N VAL A 294 -48.78 33.48 -12.09
CA VAL A 294 -49.74 32.40 -12.35
C VAL A 294 -50.40 32.66 -13.71
N GLN A 295 -50.31 31.69 -14.62
CA GLN A 295 -51.40 31.12 -15.42
C GLN A 295 -50.90 29.86 -16.14
#